data_AF-A0A7C1BPC0-F1
#
_entry.id   AF-A0A7C1BPC0-F1
#
_cell.length_a   1.000
_cell.length_b   1.000
_cell.length_c   1.000
_cell.angle_alpha   90.00
_cell.angle_beta   90.00
_cell.angle_gamma   90.00
#
_symmetry.space_group_name_H-M   'P 1'
#
loop_
_entity.id
_entity.type
_entity.pdbx_description
1 polymer ?
#
loop_
_entity_poly.entity_id
_entity_poly.type
_entity_poly.pdbx_seq_one_letter_code
_entity_poly.pdbx_strand_id
1 'polypeptide(L)' 'MTDVILEELKKRAADAVVWRIYYPMRKEDPIEVTVEPGTATLPLEFTVNNRKVVVKEGTRPPRTAARRTE' A
#
# COMPACT_ATOMS: atom_id res chain seq x y z
N MET A 1 14.93 10.68 0.56
CA MET A 1 15.09 9.22 0.80
C MET A 1 13.74 8.47 0.75
N THR A 2 12.63 9.13 1.09
CA THR A 2 11.23 8.64 0.89
C THR A 2 10.83 8.58 -0.59
N ASP A 3 11.53 9.33 -1.44
CA ASP A 3 11.21 9.57 -2.85
C ASP A 3 11.24 8.28 -3.69
N VAL A 4 12.25 7.42 -3.48
CA VAL A 4 12.47 6.23 -4.32
C VAL A 4 11.30 5.23 -4.24
N ILE A 5 10.68 5.08 -3.07
CA ILE A 5 9.54 4.16 -2.88
C ILE A 5 8.31 4.70 -3.60
N LEU A 6 8.07 6.02 -3.51
CA LEU A 6 6.96 6.69 -4.19
C LEU A 6 7.14 6.69 -5.71
N GLU A 7 8.36 6.88 -6.19
CA GLU A 7 8.69 6.81 -7.62
C GLU A 7 8.47 5.41 -8.19
N GLU A 8 8.98 4.38 -7.51
CA GLU A 8 8.77 2.98 -7.92
C GLU A 8 7.30 2.58 -7.85
N LEU A 9 6.58 3.08 -6.85
CA LEU A 9 5.14 2.88 -6.77
C LEU A 9 4.43 3.54 -7.97
N LYS A 10 4.73 4.80 -8.29
CA LYS A 10 4.13 5.51 -9.44
C LYS A 10 4.42 4.83 -10.77
N LYS A 11 5.61 4.23 -10.95
CA LYS A 11 5.93 3.51 -12.19
C LYS A 11 5.07 2.27 -12.39
N ARG A 12 4.74 1.56 -11.30
CA ARG A 12 3.94 0.32 -11.37
C ARG A 12 2.44 0.58 -11.24
N ALA A 13 2.06 1.57 -10.45
CA ALA A 13 0.71 1.96 -10.15
C ALA A 13 0.64 3.49 -10.06
N ALA A 14 0.51 4.13 -11.23
CA ALA A 14 0.48 5.59 -11.36
C ALA A 14 -0.71 6.22 -10.62
N ASP A 15 -1.83 5.51 -10.56
CA ASP A 15 -3.05 5.91 -9.88
C ASP A 15 -3.05 5.59 -8.38
N ALA A 16 -2.02 4.91 -7.86
CA ALA A 16 -1.99 4.48 -6.46
C ALA A 16 -1.94 5.67 -5.50
N VAL A 17 -2.96 5.78 -4.66
CA VAL A 17 -3.03 6.81 -3.62
C VAL A 17 -2.46 6.24 -2.33
N VAL A 18 -1.25 6.67 -1.95
CA VAL A 18 -0.62 6.25 -0.70
C VAL A 18 -1.30 6.92 0.49
N TRP A 19 -1.83 6.12 1.41
CA TRP A 19 -2.38 6.60 2.67
C TRP A 19 -1.34 6.62 3.78
N ARG A 20 -0.56 5.55 3.91
CA ARG A 20 0.42 5.42 4.99
C ARG A 20 1.61 4.58 4.54
N ILE A 21 2.80 4.96 5.01
CA ILE A 21 4.00 4.14 4.87
C ILE A 21 4.47 3.79 6.28
N TYR A 22 4.60 2.50 6.56
CA TYR A 22 5.15 1.97 7.79
C TYR A 22 6.59 1.54 7.56
N TYR A 23 7.50 2.23 8.25
CA TYR A 23 8.91 1.91 8.28
C TYR A 23 9.20 1.07 9.51
N PRO A 24 9.41 -0.26 9.37
CA PRO A 24 9.78 -1.07 10.51
C PRO A 24 11.15 -0.66 11.07
N MET A 25 11.31 -0.82 12.39
CA MET A 25 12.58 -0.53 13.05
C MET A 25 13.67 -1.54 12.67
N ARG A 26 13.29 -2.81 12.45
CA ARG A 26 14.19 -3.87 12.03
C ARG A 26 14.41 -3.79 10.52
N LYS A 27 15.65 -4.01 10.09
CA LYS A 27 16.00 -4.00 8.65
C LYS A 27 15.55 -5.25 7.90
N GLU A 28 15.30 -6.33 8.61
CA GLU A 28 14.81 -7.60 8.07
C GLU A 28 13.32 -7.56 7.71
N ASP A 29 12.56 -6.70 8.39
CA ASP A 29 11.14 -6.51 8.15
C ASP A 29 10.89 -5.66 6.89
N PRO A 30 9.88 -6.01 6.08
CA PRO A 30 9.52 -5.24 4.90
C PRO A 30 8.87 -3.91 5.27
N ILE A 31 9.12 -2.88 4.46
CA ILE A 31 8.40 -1.61 4.52
C ILE A 31 6.97 -1.88 4.02
N GLU A 32 5.97 -1.52 4.82
CA GLU A 32 4.57 -1.72 4.43
C GLU A 32 3.98 -0.40 3.94
N VAL A 33 3.45 -0.41 2.71
CA VAL A 33 2.79 0.75 2.11
C VAL A 33 1.30 0.44 2.04
N THR A 34 0.50 1.24 2.72
CA THR A 34 -0.96 1.19 2.64
C THR A 34 -1.44 2.16 1.58
N VAL A 35 -2.14 1.66 0.56
CA VAL A 35 -2.75 2.46 -0.52
C VAL A 35 -4.27 2.41 -0.44
N GLU A 36 -4.95 3.37 -1.06
CA GLU A 36 -6.40 3.37 -1.18
C GLU A 36 -6.87 2.13 -1.98
N PRO A 37 -7.89 1.40 -1.52
CA PRO A 37 -8.41 0.24 -2.24
C PRO A 37 -8.96 0.64 -3.61
N GLY A 38 -8.64 -0.14 -4.64
CA GLY A 38 -9.01 0.09 -6.03
C GLY A 38 -8.11 1.10 -6.76
N THR A 39 -7.08 1.65 -6.11
CA THR A 39 -6.16 2.60 -6.75
C THR A 39 -4.87 1.96 -7.27
N ALA A 40 -4.58 0.71 -6.88
CA ALA A 40 -3.41 -0.02 -7.34
C ALA A 40 -3.74 -1.48 -7.69
N THR A 41 -3.09 -2.02 -8.71
CA THR A 41 -3.16 -3.46 -9.02
C THR A 41 -2.34 -4.24 -8.00
N LEU A 42 -3.01 -4.97 -7.12
CA LEU A 42 -2.39 -5.84 -6.11
C LEU A 42 -2.33 -7.32 -6.53
N PRO A 43 -1.40 -8.11 -5.96
CA PRO A 43 -0.38 -7.73 -4.97
C PRO A 43 0.85 -7.04 -5.60
N LEU A 44 1.39 -6.01 -4.95
CA LEU A 44 2.61 -5.33 -5.39
C LEU A 44 3.70 -5.46 -4.33
N GLU A 45 4.80 -6.11 -4.69
CA GLU A 45 5.97 -6.30 -3.83
C GLU A 45 7.23 -5.97 -4.62
N PHE A 46 8.13 -5.19 -4.02
CA PHE A 46 9.37 -4.78 -4.68
C PHE A 46 10.48 -4.47 -3.69
N THR A 47 11.74 -4.51 -4.12
CA THR A 47 12.89 -4.25 -3.25
C THR A 47 13.46 -2.87 -3.54
N VAL A 48 13.64 -2.04 -2.51
CA VAL A 48 14.26 -0.72 -2.58
C VAL A 48 15.38 -0.64 -1.55
N ASN A 49 16.59 -0.23 -1.97
CA ASN A 49 17.75 -0.07 -1.06
C ASN A 49 18.00 -1.32 -0.19
N ASN A 50 17.93 -2.51 -0.79
CA ASN A 50 18.08 -3.80 -0.11
C ASN A 50 17.05 -4.06 1.01
N ARG A 51 15.91 -3.36 0.99
CA ARG A 51 14.75 -3.59 1.84
C ARG A 51 13.55 -3.98 0.99
N LYS A 52 12.81 -4.99 1.43
CA LYS A 52 11.56 -5.39 0.77
C LYS A 52 10.48 -4.37 1.09
N VAL A 53 9.67 -4.03 0.10
CA VAL A 53 8.52 -3.13 0.19
C VAL A 53 7.30 -3.95 -0.21
N VAL A 54 6.29 -3.95 0.64
CA VAL A 54 5.03 -4.67 0.43
C VAL A 54 3.91 -3.64 0.40
N VAL A 55 3.19 -3.59 -0.71
CA VAL A 55 2.03 -2.71 -0.86
C VAL A 55 0.78 -3.50 -0.53
N LYS A 56 -0.02 -2.94 0.37
CA LYS A 56 -1.30 -3.49 0.81
C LYS A 56 -2.39 -2.45 0.56
N GLU A 57 -3.55 -2.92 0.14
CA GLU A 57 -4.73 -2.09 0.04
C GLU A 57 -5.25 -1.89 1.46
N GLY A 58 -5.49 -0.64 1.83
CA GLY A 58 -6.22 -0.32 3.03
C GLY A 58 -7.60 -0.96 2.92
N THR A 59 -7.94 -1.83 3.86
CA THR A 59 -9.30 -2.31 3.96
C THR A 59 -10.14 -1.13 4.44
N ARG A 60 -10.86 -0.42 3.56
CA ARG A 60 -12.02 0.32 4.03
C ARG A 60 -12.88 -0.72 4.74
N PRO A 61 -13.27 -0.51 6.01
CA PRO A 61 -14.21 -1.42 6.64
C PRO A 61 -15.38 -1.55 5.66
N PRO A 62 -15.85 -2.79 5.36
CA PRO A 62 -16.95 -2.97 4.45
C PRO A 62 -18.05 -2.05 4.96
N ARG A 63 -18.43 -1.04 4.15
CA ARG A 63 -19.55 -0.16 4.47
C ARG A 63 -20.68 -1.11 4.74
N THR A 64 -21.02 -1.31 6.02
CA THR A 64 -22.04 -2.26 6.44
C THR A 64 -23.21 -1.98 5.53
N ALA A 65 -23.51 -2.91 4.62
CA ALA A 65 -24.71 -2.85 3.83
C ALA A 65 -25.80 -2.78 4.88
N ALA A 66 -26.32 -1.58 5.11
CA ALA A 66 -27.43 -1.38 5.99
C ALA A 66 -28.51 -2.27 5.40
N ARG A 67 -28.76 -3.40 6.08
CA ARG A 67 -29.95 -4.20 5.86
C ARG A 67 -31.12 -3.25 6.04
N ARG A 68 -31.62 -2.70 4.95
CA ARG A 68 -33.03 -2.35 4.85
C ARG A 68 -33.74 -3.63 4.44
N THR A 69 -33.96 -4.47 5.43
CA THR A 69 -35.22 -5.17 5.56
C THR A 69 -36.26 -4.10 5.85
N GLU A 70 -37.16 -3.86 4.91
CA GLU A 70 -38.60 -3.65 5.10
C GLU A 70 -39.26 -3.39 3.74
#